data_AF-A0A478FTC3-F1
#
_entry.id   AF-A0A478FTC3-F1
#
_cell.length_a   1.000
_cell.length_b   1.000
_cell.length_c   1.000
_cell.angle_alpha   90.00
_cell.angle_beta   90.00
_cell.angle_gamma   90.00
#
_symmetry.space_group_name_H-M   'P 1'
#
loop_
_entity.id
_entity.type
_entity.pdbx_description
1 polymer ?
#
loop_
_entity_poly.entity_id
_entity_poly.type
_entity_poly.pdbx_seq_one_letter_code
_entity_poly.pdbx_strand_id
1 'polypeptide(L)'
;MTETPKIIAALIKKAKEEKDRISKNTLLSLYFSDGCKWAKKVISSLIYTDLIIPTDDEIVSLVYQSFEKTLKNIKIEKEGGLSFKNYFYLMIRYQIYSDLKTTLNYRVIPNYTQEIEKTHAEIRQDISSEEEHIKEINLREVFERVIFFLQSKNAEYAEIILLKSQGYKNKEICKQLALTEISLKARLQYIRRLIREEFGQSFFNF
;
A
#
# COMPACT_ATOMS: atom_id res chain seq x y z
N MET A 1 -5.92 -17.05 -26.46
CA MET A 1 -5.10 -16.51 -27.56
C MET A 1 -3.70 -16.30 -27.02
N THR A 2 -2.69 -16.94 -27.60
CA THR A 2 -1.29 -16.78 -27.21
C THR A 2 -0.79 -15.46 -27.81
N GLU A 3 -0.69 -14.42 -26.97
CA GLU A 3 -0.29 -13.07 -27.38
C GLU A 3 1.20 -13.03 -27.73
N THR A 4 1.53 -12.62 -28.95
CA THR A 4 2.93 -12.43 -29.36
C THR A 4 3.46 -11.13 -28.74
N PRO A 5 4.62 -11.14 -28.04
CA PRO A 5 5.20 -9.95 -27.39
C PRO A 5 5.32 -8.70 -28.28
N LYS A 6 5.44 -8.90 -29.60
CA LYS A 6 5.50 -7.83 -30.61
C LYS A 6 4.20 -7.01 -30.72
N ILE A 7 3.04 -7.65 -30.55
CA ILE A 7 1.73 -6.98 -30.66
C ILE A 7 1.52 -6.07 -29.45
N ILE A 8 1.84 -6.56 -28.26
CA ILE A 8 1.74 -5.79 -27.02
C ILE A 8 2.69 -4.59 -27.03
N ALA A 9 3.93 -4.76 -27.50
CA ALA A 9 4.87 -3.66 -27.65
C ALA A 9 4.36 -2.57 -28.61
N ALA A 10 3.75 -2.95 -29.73
CA ALA A 10 3.16 -2.00 -30.68
C ALA A 10 1.98 -1.23 -30.07
N LEU A 11 1.10 -1.91 -29.33
CA LEU A 11 -0.01 -1.27 -28.63
C LEU A 11 0.48 -0.30 -27.56
N ILE A 12 1.53 -0.65 -26.80
CA ILE A 12 2.11 0.23 -25.77
C ILE A 12 2.67 1.47 -26.42
N LYS A 13 3.41 1.32 -27.52
CA LYS A 13 3.97 2.45 -28.27
C LYS A 13 2.88 3.41 -28.72
N LYS A 14 1.84 2.91 -29.38
CA LYS A 14 0.69 3.72 -29.83
C LYS A 14 -0.05 4.40 -28.67
N ALA A 15 -0.29 3.66 -27.60
CA ALA A 15 -0.99 4.20 -26.43
C ALA A 15 -0.18 5.29 -25.70
N LYS A 16 1.17 5.18 -25.69
CA LYS A 16 2.07 6.09 -24.95
C LYS A 16 2.50 7.29 -25.77
N GLU A 17 2.99 7.07 -27.00
CA GLU A 17 3.60 8.09 -27.85
C GLU A 17 2.55 8.82 -28.70
N GLU A 18 1.59 8.07 -29.25
CA GLU A 18 0.55 8.61 -30.14
C GLU A 18 -0.74 9.00 -29.38
N LYS A 19 -0.78 8.76 -28.06
CA LYS A 19 -1.95 8.96 -27.19
C LYS A 19 -3.21 8.27 -27.73
N ASP A 20 -3.03 7.16 -28.45
CA ASP A 20 -4.12 6.44 -29.09
C ASP A 20 -5.03 5.77 -28.05
N ARG A 21 -6.27 6.26 -27.97
CA ARG A 21 -7.29 5.76 -27.04
C ARG A 21 -7.69 4.33 -27.37
N ILE A 22 -7.65 3.93 -28.65
CA ILE A 22 -8.04 2.58 -29.06
C ILE A 22 -7.03 1.58 -28.52
N SER A 23 -5.74 1.77 -28.81
CA SER A 23 -4.67 0.90 -28.32
C SER A 23 -4.60 0.86 -26.79
N LYS A 24 -4.85 2.00 -26.12
CA LYS A 24 -4.95 2.05 -24.66
C LYS A 24 -6.11 1.19 -24.14
N ASN A 25 -7.31 1.34 -24.71
CA ASN A 25 -8.48 0.57 -24.31
C ASN A 25 -8.33 -0.92 -24.63
N THR A 26 -7.64 -1.27 -25.72
CA THR A 26 -7.30 -2.66 -26.05
C THR A 26 -6.34 -3.23 -25.01
N LEU A 27 -5.27 -2.53 -24.65
CA LEU A 27 -4.36 -3.01 -23.58
C LEU A 27 -5.09 -3.16 -22.24
N LEU A 28 -5.96 -2.21 -21.91
CA LEU A 28 -6.76 -2.28 -20.70
C LEU A 28 -7.67 -3.51 -20.74
N SER A 29 -8.44 -3.72 -21.81
CA SER A 29 -9.36 -4.87 -21.90
C SER A 29 -8.65 -6.22 -21.82
N LEU A 30 -7.42 -6.32 -22.34
CA LEU A 30 -6.61 -7.55 -22.27
C LEU A 30 -6.19 -7.89 -20.84
N TYR A 31 -5.80 -6.91 -20.03
CA TYR A 31 -5.17 -7.17 -18.72
C TYR A 31 -6.04 -6.80 -17.51
N PHE A 32 -7.13 -6.03 -17.68
CA PHE A 32 -7.86 -5.44 -16.56
C PHE A 32 -8.56 -6.48 -15.68
N SER A 33 -9.32 -7.42 -16.27
CA SER A 33 -10.04 -8.45 -15.51
C SER A 33 -9.09 -9.30 -14.67
N ASP A 34 -7.99 -9.75 -15.28
CA ASP A 34 -6.98 -10.54 -14.57
C ASP A 34 -6.16 -9.70 -13.60
N GLY A 35 -5.96 -8.41 -13.87
CA GLY A 35 -5.40 -7.44 -12.94
C GLY A 35 -6.25 -7.29 -11.67
N CYS A 36 -7.58 -7.22 -11.80
CA CYS A 36 -8.50 -7.19 -10.65
C CYS A 36 -8.47 -8.50 -9.85
N LYS A 37 -8.43 -9.66 -10.51
CA LYS A 37 -8.25 -10.96 -9.82
C LYS A 37 -6.91 -11.02 -9.09
N TRP A 38 -5.85 -10.52 -9.73
CA TRP A 38 -4.52 -10.46 -9.13
C TRP A 38 -4.50 -9.53 -7.91
N ALA A 39 -5.09 -8.34 -8.00
CA ALA A 39 -5.22 -7.41 -6.89
C ALA A 39 -5.94 -8.05 -5.70
N LYS A 40 -7.10 -8.69 -5.94
CA LYS A 40 -7.85 -9.43 -4.91
C LYS A 40 -7.01 -10.51 -4.24
N LYS A 41 -6.26 -11.29 -5.02
CA LYS A 41 -5.35 -12.33 -4.52
C LYS A 41 -4.21 -11.75 -3.69
N VAL A 42 -3.60 -10.65 -4.15
CA VAL A 42 -2.53 -9.98 -3.41
C VAL A 42 -3.06 -9.46 -2.09
N ILE A 43 -4.19 -8.73 -2.12
CA ILE A 43 -4.88 -8.27 -0.93
C ILE A 43 -5.10 -9.45 0.01
N SER A 44 -5.88 -10.47 -0.37
CA SER A 44 -6.21 -11.60 0.53
C SER A 44 -5.01 -12.37 1.11
N SER A 45 -3.83 -12.25 0.52
CA SER A 45 -2.58 -12.84 1.04
C SER A 45 -1.87 -12.00 2.12
N LEU A 46 -2.27 -10.74 2.32
CA LEU A 46 -1.65 -9.87 3.32
C LEU A 46 -2.19 -10.18 4.71
N ILE A 47 -1.26 -10.30 5.68
CA ILE A 47 -1.50 -10.69 7.08
C ILE A 47 -2.48 -9.74 7.84
N TYR A 48 -2.92 -8.64 7.22
CA TYR A 48 -3.74 -7.60 7.83
C TYR A 48 -4.99 -7.19 7.02
N THR A 49 -5.41 -7.96 6.02
CA THR A 49 -6.57 -7.60 5.19
C THR A 49 -7.91 -7.57 5.88
N ASP A 50 -8.03 -8.24 7.02
CA ASP A 50 -9.26 -8.19 7.82
C ASP A 50 -9.53 -6.77 8.36
N LEU A 51 -8.54 -5.86 8.27
CA LEU A 51 -8.64 -4.46 8.69
C LEU A 51 -9.02 -3.51 7.54
N ILE A 52 -8.75 -3.89 6.29
CA ILE A 52 -9.08 -3.12 5.07
C ILE A 52 -9.50 -4.14 4.01
N ILE A 53 -10.82 -4.34 3.92
CA ILE A 53 -11.44 -5.06 2.82
C ILE A 53 -11.87 -3.98 1.81
N PRO A 54 -11.08 -3.72 0.76
CA PRO A 54 -11.50 -2.78 -0.26
C PRO A 54 -12.73 -3.34 -0.98
N THR A 55 -13.67 -2.45 -1.27
CA THR A 55 -14.81 -2.71 -2.14
C THR A 55 -14.34 -3.06 -3.56
N ASP A 56 -15.23 -3.67 -4.34
CA ASP A 56 -14.93 -3.98 -5.74
C ASP A 56 -14.60 -2.73 -6.56
N ASP A 57 -15.26 -1.60 -6.30
CA ASP A 57 -15.01 -0.33 -6.98
C ASP A 57 -13.63 0.27 -6.63
N GLU A 58 -13.19 0.11 -5.38
CA GLU A 58 -11.84 0.52 -4.95
C GLU A 58 -10.77 -0.34 -5.62
N ILE A 59 -11.01 -1.65 -5.78
CA ILE A 59 -10.10 -2.54 -6.51
C ILE A 59 -10.03 -2.15 -7.99
N VAL A 60 -11.18 -1.89 -8.62
CA VAL A 60 -11.26 -1.42 -10.01
C VAL A 60 -10.47 -0.12 -10.19
N SER A 61 -10.65 0.84 -9.28
CA SER A 61 -9.94 2.13 -9.30
C SER A 61 -8.44 1.96 -9.12
N LEU A 62 -8.01 1.12 -8.18
CA LEU A 62 -6.61 0.81 -7.92
C LEU A 62 -5.92 0.19 -9.13
N VAL A 63 -6.58 -0.78 -9.77
CA VAL A 63 -6.04 -1.49 -10.94
C VAL A 63 -5.93 -0.53 -12.12
N TYR A 64 -6.91 0.35 -12.31
CA TYR A 64 -6.86 1.38 -13.35
C TYR A 64 -5.72 2.37 -13.12
N GLN A 65 -5.53 2.87 -11.90
CA GLN A 65 -4.40 3.76 -11.58
C GLN A 65 -3.05 3.07 -11.80
N SER A 66 -2.95 1.79 -11.42
CA SER A 66 -1.77 0.98 -11.65
C SER A 66 -1.50 0.80 -13.15
N PHE A 67 -2.54 0.67 -13.96
CA PHE A 67 -2.43 0.57 -15.42
C PHE A 67 -1.89 1.87 -16.02
N GLU A 68 -2.42 3.04 -15.62
CA GLU A 68 -1.91 4.34 -16.07
C GLU A 68 -0.42 4.50 -15.74
N LYS A 69 -0.02 4.16 -14.50
CA LYS A 69 1.38 4.23 -14.06
C LYS A 69 2.26 3.26 -14.85
N THR A 70 1.78 2.04 -15.09
CA THR A 70 2.47 1.04 -15.91
C THR A 70 2.71 1.57 -17.31
N LEU A 71 1.67 2.08 -17.98
CA LEU A 71 1.77 2.59 -19.35
C LEU A 71 2.72 3.80 -19.44
N LYS A 72 2.67 4.70 -18.45
CA LYS A 72 3.57 5.86 -18.38
C LYS A 72 5.03 5.45 -18.19
N ASN A 73 5.29 4.49 -17.30
CA ASN A 73 6.65 4.23 -16.80
C ASN A 73 7.34 3.03 -17.46
N ILE A 74 6.60 2.13 -18.13
CA ILE A 74 7.22 0.98 -18.78
C ILE A 74 8.15 1.45 -19.90
N LYS A 75 9.37 0.92 -19.90
CA LYS A 75 10.32 1.06 -21.00
C LYS A 75 10.17 -0.15 -21.91
N ILE A 76 9.98 0.09 -23.20
CA ILE A 76 9.96 -0.97 -24.21
C ILE A 76 11.43 -1.29 -24.53
N GLU A 77 12.12 -1.99 -23.63
CA GLU A 77 13.53 -2.33 -23.83
C GLU A 77 13.71 -3.59 -24.70
N LYS A 78 14.83 -3.63 -25.44
CA LYS A 78 15.30 -4.78 -26.20
C LYS A 78 15.94 -5.78 -25.22
N GLU A 79 15.43 -7.00 -25.23
CA GLU A 79 15.92 -8.21 -24.54
C GLU A 79 16.22 -8.10 -23.02
N GLY A 80 15.49 -8.89 -22.22
CA GLY A 80 15.73 -9.03 -20.77
C GLY A 80 14.80 -8.22 -19.85
N GLY A 81 14.03 -7.26 -20.38
CA GLY A 81 13.07 -6.48 -19.61
C GLY A 81 11.81 -7.27 -19.17
N LEU A 82 11.17 -6.83 -18.08
CA LEU A 82 9.90 -7.40 -17.62
C LEU A 82 8.80 -7.22 -18.69
N SER A 83 8.01 -8.26 -18.93
CA SER A 83 6.84 -8.17 -19.79
C SER A 83 5.83 -7.16 -19.23
N PHE A 84 5.02 -6.53 -20.09
CA PHE A 84 4.00 -5.58 -19.67
C PHE A 84 3.09 -6.15 -18.58
N LYS A 85 2.66 -7.40 -18.73
CA LYS A 85 1.86 -8.12 -17.73
C LYS A 85 2.55 -8.18 -16.37
N ASN A 86 3.83 -8.59 -16.35
CA ASN A 86 4.56 -8.76 -15.09
C ASN A 86 4.83 -7.40 -14.43
N TYR A 87 5.19 -6.39 -15.22
CA TYR A 87 5.39 -5.03 -14.73
C TYR A 87 4.07 -4.44 -14.20
N PHE A 88 2.96 -4.65 -14.91
CA PHE A 88 1.63 -4.23 -14.48
C PHE A 88 1.23 -4.87 -13.15
N TYR A 89 1.45 -6.17 -12.99
CA TYR A 89 1.15 -6.88 -11.74
C TYR A 89 2.04 -6.42 -10.58
N LEU A 90 3.30 -6.07 -10.87
CA LEU A 90 4.19 -5.44 -9.90
C LEU A 90 3.66 -4.07 -9.47
N MET A 91 3.18 -3.27 -10.43
CA MET A 91 2.60 -1.95 -10.15
C MET A 91 1.31 -2.04 -9.33
N ILE A 92 0.42 -3.01 -9.62
CA ILE A 92 -0.76 -3.29 -8.80
C ILE A 92 -0.34 -3.62 -7.37
N ARG A 93 0.62 -4.51 -7.21
CA ARG A 93 1.15 -4.90 -5.90
C ARG A 93 1.71 -3.66 -5.18
N TYR A 94 2.56 -2.89 -5.83
CA TYR A 94 3.13 -1.65 -5.29
C TYR A 94 2.05 -0.67 -4.84
N GLN A 95 1.03 -0.44 -5.68
CA GLN A 95 -0.07 0.47 -5.36
C GLN A 95 -0.84 0.00 -4.12
N ILE A 96 -1.16 -1.29 -4.02
CA ILE A 96 -1.80 -1.88 -2.83
C ILE A 96 -0.95 -1.61 -1.58
N TYR A 97 0.35 -1.87 -1.62
CA TYR A 97 1.22 -1.60 -0.47
C TYR A 97 1.36 -0.12 -0.16
N SER A 98 1.43 0.74 -1.18
CA SER A 98 1.46 2.20 -1.03
C SER A 98 0.18 2.70 -0.35
N ASP A 99 -0.97 2.23 -0.81
CA ASP A 99 -2.28 2.60 -0.27
C ASP A 99 -2.48 2.04 1.14
N LEU A 100 -1.97 0.85 1.42
CA LEU A 100 -1.91 0.34 2.79
C LEU A 100 -0.96 1.15 3.65
N LYS A 101 0.19 1.61 3.14
CA LYS A 101 1.12 2.47 3.88
C LYS A 101 0.49 3.84 4.20
N THR A 102 -0.21 4.45 3.24
CA THR A 102 -0.88 5.74 3.44
C THR A 102 -2.15 5.63 4.30
N THR A 103 -2.92 4.54 4.15
CA THR A 103 -4.18 4.33 4.88
C THR A 103 -3.96 3.72 6.27
N LEU A 104 -2.97 2.84 6.41
CA LEU A 104 -2.50 2.25 7.67
C LEU A 104 -1.13 2.81 8.00
N ASN A 105 -1.08 4.01 8.57
CA ASN A 105 0.16 4.60 9.07
C ASN A 105 0.73 3.89 10.33
N TYR A 106 0.57 2.57 10.43
CA TYR A 106 1.08 1.74 11.53
C TYR A 106 1.62 0.41 10.97
N ARG A 107 2.94 0.23 11.13
CA ARG A 107 3.80 -0.94 10.84
C ARG A 107 4.44 -0.97 9.45
N VAL A 108 5.53 -0.21 9.36
CA VAL A 108 6.56 -0.36 8.33
C VAL A 108 7.07 -1.81 8.34
N ILE A 109 6.91 -2.49 7.19
CA ILE A 109 7.49 -3.80 6.89
C ILE A 109 9.02 -3.60 6.77
N PRO A 110 9.85 -4.14 7.68
CA PRO A 110 11.28 -3.80 7.75
C PRO A 110 12.12 -4.20 6.54
N ASN A 111 11.68 -5.19 5.74
CA ASN A 111 12.53 -5.79 4.70
C ASN A 111 12.19 -5.36 3.26
N TYR A 112 11.07 -4.69 3.03
CA TYR A 112 10.63 -4.40 1.65
C TYR A 112 11.08 -3.02 1.15
N THR A 113 11.29 -2.05 2.04
CA THR A 113 11.91 -0.78 1.67
C THR A 113 13.31 -1.01 1.10
N GLN A 114 14.07 -1.98 1.65
CA GLN A 114 15.38 -2.37 1.13
C GLN A 114 15.30 -3.12 -0.20
N GLU A 115 14.34 -4.03 -0.42
CA GLU A 115 14.19 -4.69 -1.73
C GLU A 115 13.73 -3.70 -2.82
N ILE A 116 12.84 -2.77 -2.47
CA ILE A 116 12.42 -1.68 -3.36
C ILE A 116 13.60 -0.74 -3.61
N GLU A 117 14.31 -0.28 -2.59
CA GLU A 117 15.49 0.56 -2.75
C GLU A 117 16.57 -0.13 -3.57
N LYS A 118 16.74 -1.44 -3.44
CA LYS A 118 17.68 -2.23 -4.25
C LYS A 118 17.21 -2.35 -5.70
N THR A 119 15.92 -2.64 -5.93
CA THR A 119 15.32 -2.68 -7.27
C THR A 119 15.32 -1.29 -7.92
N HIS A 120 15.09 -0.23 -7.15
CA HIS A 120 15.17 1.15 -7.60
C HIS A 120 16.61 1.62 -7.77
N ALA A 121 17.58 1.17 -6.98
CA ALA A 121 19.00 1.48 -7.11
C ALA A 121 19.61 0.80 -8.34
N GLU A 122 19.20 -0.44 -8.63
CA GLU A 122 19.53 -1.13 -9.89
C GLU A 122 18.92 -0.40 -11.11
N ILE A 123 17.84 0.36 -10.93
CA ILE A 123 17.19 1.19 -11.96
C ILE A 123 17.75 2.65 -12.00
N ARG A 124 18.35 3.14 -10.90
CA ARG A 124 18.78 4.54 -10.68
C ARG A 124 20.29 4.75 -10.85
N GLN A 125 20.97 3.97 -11.67
CA GLN A 125 22.39 4.23 -11.95
C GLN A 125 22.67 5.50 -12.79
N ASP A 126 21.72 6.43 -12.94
CA ASP A 126 21.92 7.64 -13.77
C ASP A 126 21.13 8.89 -13.32
N ILE A 127 20.70 9.02 -12.06
CA ILE A 127 20.10 10.28 -11.60
C ILE A 127 20.73 10.71 -10.27
N SER A 128 21.44 11.82 -10.36
CA SER A 128 22.24 12.48 -9.33
C SER A 128 21.49 12.73 -8.03
N SER A 129 22.26 12.56 -6.96
CA SER A 129 22.08 13.06 -5.60
C SER A 129 21.57 14.50 -5.53
N GLU A 130 20.34 14.72 -5.04
CA GLU A 130 19.91 16.03 -4.49
C GLU A 130 18.60 16.00 -3.66
N GLU A 131 18.15 14.86 -3.14
CA GLU A 131 16.92 14.80 -2.30
C GLU A 131 17.09 13.99 -0.99
N GLU A 132 18.27 14.05 -0.37
CA GLU A 132 18.46 13.62 1.03
C GLU A 132 18.29 14.81 1.98
N HIS A 133 17.05 15.08 2.42
CA HIS A 133 16.78 15.73 3.71
C HIS A 133 15.26 15.70 4.01
N ILE A 134 14.76 14.56 4.50
CA ILE A 134 13.48 14.49 5.23
C ILE A 134 13.80 14.03 6.65
N LYS A 135 13.56 14.92 7.62
CA LYS A 135 13.83 14.74 9.04
C LYS A 135 13.22 13.42 9.56
N GLU A 136 14.05 12.54 10.10
CA GLU A 136 13.61 11.36 10.84
C GLU A 136 12.79 11.80 12.08
N ILE A 137 11.47 11.65 12.01
CA ILE A 137 10.61 11.74 13.20
C ILE A 137 10.92 10.52 14.06
N ASN A 138 11.41 10.72 15.29
CA ASN A 138 11.67 9.65 16.24
C ASN A 138 10.35 8.95 16.61
N LEU A 139 10.04 7.85 15.92
CA LEU A 139 8.80 7.09 16.06
C LEU A 139 8.53 6.61 17.49
N ARG A 140 9.60 6.41 18.26
CA ARG A 140 9.51 6.01 19.67
C ARG A 140 8.88 7.11 20.52
N GLU A 141 9.29 8.36 20.33
CA GLU A 141 8.75 9.50 21.07
C GLU A 141 7.29 9.75 20.72
N VAL A 142 6.90 9.59 19.46
CA VAL A 142 5.50 9.72 19.03
C VAL A 142 4.64 8.62 19.66
N PHE A 143 5.12 7.38 19.67
CA PHE A 143 4.40 6.27 20.30
C PHE A 143 4.23 6.48 21.81
N GLU A 144 5.29 6.90 22.51
CA GLU A 144 5.23 7.20 23.94
C GLU A 144 4.22 8.33 24.25
N ARG A 145 4.17 9.38 23.42
CA ARG A 145 3.15 10.44 23.52
C ARG A 145 1.73 9.94 23.30
N VAL A 146 1.51 9.05 22.33
CA VAL A 146 0.20 8.43 22.09
C VAL A 146 -0.22 7.57 23.27
N ILE A 147 0.69 6.75 23.82
CA ILE A 147 0.41 5.94 25.01
C ILE A 147 0.05 6.82 26.20
N PHE A 148 0.83 7.86 26.48
CA PHE A 148 0.56 8.80 27.56
C PHE A 148 -0.79 9.49 27.41
N PHE A 149 -1.10 9.96 26.19
CA PHE A 149 -2.40 10.54 25.87
C PHE A 149 -3.54 9.54 26.10
N LEU A 150 -3.45 8.32 25.58
CA LEU A 150 -4.49 7.32 25.77
C LEU A 150 -4.65 6.93 27.24
N GLN A 151 -3.55 6.81 27.97
CA GLN A 151 -3.56 6.52 29.40
C GLN A 151 -4.30 7.62 30.17
N SER A 152 -4.13 8.89 29.79
CA SER A 152 -4.89 10.01 30.36
C SER A 152 -6.39 9.96 30.08
N LYS A 153 -6.82 9.26 29.01
CA LYS A 153 -8.25 9.10 28.65
C LYS A 153 -8.86 7.85 29.28
N ASN A 154 -8.14 6.73 29.21
CA ASN A 154 -8.49 5.46 29.84
C ASN A 154 -7.27 4.52 29.78
N ALA A 155 -6.84 4.01 30.94
CA ALA A 155 -5.72 3.08 31.02
C ALA A 155 -5.90 1.82 30.14
N GLU A 156 -7.13 1.31 30.02
CA GLU A 156 -7.45 0.16 29.16
C GLU A 156 -7.18 0.46 27.68
N TYR A 157 -7.32 1.71 27.24
CA TYR A 157 -7.02 2.10 25.85
C TYR A 157 -5.54 2.08 25.54
N ALA A 158 -4.72 2.59 26.46
CA ALA A 158 -3.27 2.49 26.37
C ALA A 158 -2.84 1.02 26.35
N GLU A 159 -3.41 0.19 27.23
CA GLU A 159 -3.12 -1.24 27.33
C GLU A 159 -3.48 -1.99 26.03
N ILE A 160 -4.66 -1.71 25.45
CA ILE A 160 -5.05 -2.27 24.14
C ILE A 160 -4.02 -1.93 23.06
N ILE A 161 -3.50 -0.70 23.03
CA ILE A 161 -2.52 -0.26 22.03
C ILE A 161 -1.12 -0.84 22.30
N LEU A 162 -0.71 -1.00 23.56
CA LEU A 162 0.53 -1.67 23.95
C LEU A 162 0.52 -3.15 23.57
N LEU A 163 -0.54 -3.88 23.94
CA LEU A 163 -0.69 -5.29 23.55
C LEU A 163 -0.76 -5.42 22.04
N LYS A 164 -1.42 -4.48 21.36
CA LYS A 164 -1.38 -4.43 19.91
C LYS A 164 0.06 -4.28 19.43
N SER A 165 0.82 -3.26 19.85
CA SER A 165 2.18 -2.99 19.36
C SER A 165 3.13 -4.17 19.56
N GLN A 166 2.95 -4.94 20.63
CA GLN A 166 3.69 -6.18 20.92
C GLN A 166 3.32 -7.38 20.03
N GLY A 167 2.27 -7.28 19.22
CA GLY A 167 1.90 -8.28 18.22
C GLY A 167 0.71 -9.17 18.60
N TYR A 168 0.04 -8.93 19.73
CA TYR A 168 -1.08 -9.77 20.18
C TYR A 168 -2.29 -9.68 19.23
N LYS A 169 -2.87 -10.85 18.93
CA LYS A 169 -4.10 -10.99 18.14
C LYS A 169 -5.30 -10.56 18.98
N ASN A 170 -6.39 -10.17 18.31
CA ASN A 170 -7.62 -9.70 18.99
C ASN A 170 -8.12 -10.70 20.04
N LYS A 171 -8.08 -12.00 19.73
CA LYS A 171 -8.50 -13.06 20.65
C LYS A 171 -7.65 -13.11 21.93
N GLU A 172 -6.36 -12.82 21.83
CA GLU A 172 -5.44 -12.82 22.97
C GLU A 172 -5.65 -11.58 23.85
N ILE A 173 -5.86 -10.43 23.21
CA ILE A 173 -6.20 -9.17 23.90
C ILE A 173 -7.54 -9.29 24.61
N CYS A 174 -8.56 -9.86 23.94
CA CYS A 174 -9.86 -10.15 24.54
C CYS A 174 -9.73 -11.04 25.78
N LYS A 175 -8.84 -12.05 25.75
CA LYS A 175 -8.56 -12.90 26.91
C LYS A 175 -7.86 -12.14 28.03
N GLN A 176 -6.80 -11.39 27.72
CA GLN A 176 -6.00 -10.67 28.72
C GLN A 176 -6.79 -9.54 29.41
N LEU A 177 -7.64 -8.85 28.65
CA LEU A 177 -8.42 -7.71 29.16
C LEU A 177 -9.86 -8.08 29.54
N ALA A 178 -10.21 -9.37 29.50
CA ALA A 178 -11.57 -9.86 29.73
C ALA A 178 -12.65 -9.12 28.89
N LEU A 179 -12.32 -8.82 27.62
CA LEU A 179 -13.20 -8.12 26.68
C LEU A 179 -13.83 -9.10 25.68
N THR A 180 -15.05 -8.82 25.25
CA THR A 180 -15.63 -9.50 24.07
C THR A 180 -15.05 -8.92 22.77
N GLU A 181 -15.12 -9.68 21.66
CA GLU A 181 -14.62 -9.18 20.37
C GLU A 181 -15.36 -7.93 19.89
N ILE A 182 -16.67 -7.85 20.14
CA ILE A 182 -17.51 -6.67 19.82
C ILE A 182 -17.04 -5.46 20.63
N SER A 183 -16.83 -5.66 21.93
CA SER A 183 -16.37 -4.67 22.89
C SER A 183 -14.98 -4.12 22.53
N LEU A 184 -14.06 -5.01 22.13
CA LEU A 184 -12.72 -4.65 21.65
C LEU A 184 -12.78 -3.87 20.32
N LYS A 185 -13.62 -4.31 19.37
CA LYS A 185 -13.77 -3.63 18.07
C LYS A 185 -14.28 -2.19 18.22
N ALA A 186 -15.30 -1.98 19.07
CA ALA A 186 -15.82 -0.66 19.36
C ALA A 186 -14.76 0.25 20.01
N ARG A 187 -14.00 -0.27 20.98
CA ARG A 187 -12.89 0.46 21.62
C ARG A 187 -11.78 0.82 20.64
N LEU A 188 -11.38 -0.11 19.76
CA LEU A 188 -10.37 0.18 18.74
C LEU A 188 -10.80 1.28 17.78
N GLN A 189 -12.07 1.32 17.37
CA GLN A 189 -12.60 2.41 16.57
C GLN A 189 -12.56 3.74 17.32
N TYR A 190 -12.93 3.74 18.60
CA TYR A 190 -12.90 4.93 19.42
C TYR A 190 -11.47 5.45 19.68
N ILE A 191 -10.53 4.56 20.00
CA ILE A 191 -9.11 4.88 20.17
C ILE A 191 -8.54 5.51 18.90
N ARG A 192 -8.84 4.96 17.72
CA ARG A 192 -8.42 5.55 16.43
C ARG A 192 -8.97 6.96 16.24
N ARG A 193 -10.21 7.21 16.65
CA ARG A 193 -10.81 8.55 16.60
C ARG A 193 -10.04 9.51 17.53
N LEU A 194 -9.79 9.11 18.77
CA LEU A 194 -9.06 9.93 19.75
C LEU A 194 -7.66 10.30 19.28
N ILE A 195 -6.90 9.34 18.73
CA ILE A 195 -5.56 9.59 18.19
C ILE A 195 -5.64 10.56 17.00
N ARG A 196 -6.63 10.41 16.12
CA ARG A 196 -6.82 11.30 14.97
C ARG A 196 -7.19 12.73 15.39
N GLU A 197 -8.02 12.88 16.41
CA GLU A 197 -8.41 14.21 16.91
C GLU A 197 -7.20 14.94 17.51
N GLU A 198 -6.40 14.26 18.33
CA GLU A 198 -5.25 14.88 19.03
C GLU A 198 -4.02 15.08 18.14
N PHE A 199 -3.69 14.07 17.33
CA PHE A 199 -2.45 14.04 16.53
C PHE A 199 -2.70 14.19 15.04
N GLY A 200 -3.94 14.10 14.54
CA GLY A 200 -4.22 14.13 13.11
C GLY A 200 -4.18 15.52 12.47
N GLN A 201 -4.40 16.60 13.24
CA GLN A 201 -4.29 17.98 12.72
C GLN A 201 -2.87 18.57 12.81
N SER A 202 -2.05 18.06 13.73
CA SER A 202 -0.71 18.57 14.04
C SER A 202 0.43 17.96 13.21
N PHE A 203 0.13 16.96 12.37
CA PHE A 203 1.12 16.30 11.50
C PHE A 203 1.16 16.83 10.05
N PHE A 204 0.26 17.74 9.66
CA PHE A 204 0.15 18.26 8.29
C PHE A 204 0.56 19.73 8.10
N ASN A 205 1.10 20.38 9.15
CA ASN A 205 1.70 21.71 9.03
C ASN A 205 3.23 21.61 9.06
N PHE A 206 3.80 20.96 8.04
CA PHE A 206 5.18 21.15 7.59
C PHE A 206 5.27 20.78 6.11
#